data_AF-A0A0E3SMW4-F1
#
_entry.id   AF-A0A0E3SMW4-F1
#
_cell.length_a   1.000
_cell.length_b   1.000
_cell.length_c   1.000
_cell.angle_alpha   90.00
_cell.angle_beta   90.00
_cell.angle_gamma   90.00
#
_symmetry.space_group_name_H-M   'P 1'
#
loop_
_entity.id
_entity.type
_entity.pdbx_description
1 polymer ?
#
loop_
_entity_poly.entity_id
_entity_poly.type
_entity_poly.pdbx_seq_one_letter_code
_entity_poly.pdbx_strand_id
1 'polypeptide(L)'
;MALLTPNDLININKQLQEADSTVQRVTGLDIKGICKALYGTFPGSEKVGIVPVTSGNGIIGNFSASLNAITQYFGFESFVTDMLDVSGYYEAVRNGAEIILMADDYTFLAHNLKNGKMANNQPCTGIIYAEIASRYLKADSKNVLVVGLGKVGFPGAAHLVQKGFRVYGYDPDENFLQRAVSSLGVIPFNPEKPKKFSIIFEATPCANTIPEPVLSENCVLSTPGIPCAISEELRTKYDVQLVAEPLGIGTVSMLYSVL
;
A
#
# COMPACT_ATOMS: atom_id res chain seq x y z
N MET A 1 1.87 16.37 -4.45
CA MET A 1 2.09 15.03 -5.05
C MET A 1 3.44 14.55 -4.55
N ALA A 2 3.54 13.31 -4.06
CA ALA A 2 4.79 12.73 -3.56
C ALA A 2 5.12 11.51 -4.42
N LEU A 3 6.32 11.47 -4.97
CA LEU A 3 6.84 10.37 -5.79
C LEU A 3 7.99 9.70 -5.03
N LEU A 4 8.24 8.42 -5.35
CA LEU A 4 9.38 7.68 -4.83
C LEU A 4 10.70 8.31 -5.29
N THR A 5 11.72 8.16 -4.47
CA THR A 5 13.11 8.46 -4.81
C THR A 5 13.90 7.15 -4.95
N PRO A 6 15.05 7.17 -5.64
CA PRO A 6 15.91 5.98 -5.72
C PRO A 6 16.38 5.47 -4.35
N ASN A 7 16.47 6.35 -3.35
CA ASN A 7 16.88 6.02 -1.99
C ASN A 7 15.83 5.18 -1.26
N ASP A 8 14.54 5.46 -1.50
CA ASP A 8 13.45 4.67 -0.91
C ASP A 8 13.52 3.21 -1.36
N LEU A 9 14.10 2.95 -2.53
CA LEU A 9 14.12 1.64 -3.19
C LEU A 9 15.42 0.85 -2.97
N ILE A 10 16.36 1.36 -2.17
CA ILE A 10 17.61 0.66 -1.89
C ILE A 10 17.33 -0.66 -1.17
N ASN A 11 17.89 -1.76 -1.69
CA ASN A 11 17.78 -3.09 -1.11
C ASN A 11 16.32 -3.55 -0.89
N ILE A 12 15.47 -3.32 -1.90
CA ILE A 12 14.02 -3.62 -1.86
C ILE A 12 13.71 -5.06 -1.39
N ASN A 13 14.53 -6.06 -1.74
CA ASN A 13 14.34 -7.44 -1.30
C ASN A 13 14.38 -7.57 0.23
N LYS A 14 15.31 -6.86 0.89
CA LYS A 14 15.41 -6.88 2.35
C LYS A 14 14.21 -6.16 2.98
N GLN A 15 13.83 -4.99 2.45
CA GLN A 15 12.67 -4.25 2.93
C GLN A 15 11.39 -5.10 2.82
N LEU A 16 11.21 -5.80 1.70
CA LEU A 16 10.07 -6.67 1.47
C LEU A 16 10.05 -7.88 2.41
N GLN A 17 11.20 -8.52 2.67
CA GLN A 17 11.30 -9.63 3.63
C GLN A 17 10.97 -9.21 5.08
N GLU A 18 11.45 -8.04 5.49
CA GLU A 18 11.16 -7.47 6.82
C GLU A 18 9.68 -7.11 6.96
N ALA A 19 9.10 -6.54 5.89
CA ALA A 19 7.68 -6.24 5.83
C ALA A 19 6.82 -7.51 5.88
N ASP A 20 7.16 -8.53 5.09
CA ASP A 20 6.41 -9.81 5.05
C ASP A 20 6.43 -10.51 6.43
N SER A 21 7.61 -10.54 7.07
CA SER A 21 7.76 -11.07 8.43
C SER A 21 6.91 -10.31 9.45
N THR A 22 6.81 -8.98 9.31
CA THR A 22 5.99 -8.15 10.20
C THR A 22 4.50 -8.35 9.93
N VAL A 23 4.08 -8.44 8.67
CA VAL A 23 2.69 -8.76 8.29
C VAL A 23 2.29 -10.12 8.86
N GLN A 24 3.17 -11.13 8.78
CA GLN A 24 2.95 -12.45 9.36
C GLN A 24 2.83 -12.39 10.89
N ARG A 25 3.69 -11.64 11.57
CA ARG A 25 3.60 -11.45 13.04
C ARG A 25 2.31 -10.76 13.47
N VAL A 26 1.86 -9.75 12.71
CA VAL A 26 0.66 -8.95 13.03
C VAL A 26 -0.62 -9.73 12.74
N THR A 27 -0.68 -10.46 11.63
CA THR A 27 -1.93 -11.00 11.07
C THR A 27 -2.04 -12.53 11.11
N GLY A 28 -0.91 -13.23 11.32
CA GLY A 28 -0.81 -14.69 11.15
C GLY A 28 -0.71 -15.15 9.69
N LEU A 29 -0.72 -14.22 8.72
CA LEU A 29 -0.61 -14.49 7.28
C LEU A 29 0.58 -13.73 6.70
N ASP A 30 1.28 -14.34 5.76
CA ASP A 30 2.22 -13.62 4.89
C ASP A 30 1.44 -12.72 3.90
N ILE A 31 2.14 -11.86 3.16
CA ILE A 31 1.53 -10.96 2.18
C ILE A 31 0.76 -11.74 1.11
N LYS A 32 1.24 -12.91 0.69
CA LYS A 32 0.52 -13.80 -0.24
C LYS A 32 -0.82 -14.25 0.34
N GLY A 33 -0.83 -14.65 1.61
CA GLY A 33 -2.03 -15.04 2.35
C GLY A 33 -3.03 -13.89 2.49
N ILE A 34 -2.55 -12.65 2.71
CA ILE A 34 -3.40 -11.46 2.70
C ILE A 34 -4.04 -11.25 1.33
N CYS A 35 -3.25 -11.26 0.26
CA CYS A 35 -3.78 -11.10 -1.10
C CYS A 35 -4.78 -12.21 -1.48
N LYS A 36 -4.48 -13.47 -1.11
CA LYS A 36 -5.42 -14.58 -1.30
C LYS A 36 -6.73 -14.36 -0.55
N ALA A 37 -6.68 -13.84 0.67
CA ALA A 37 -7.88 -13.55 1.45
C ALA A 37 -8.69 -12.37 0.89
N LEU A 38 -8.03 -11.39 0.27
CA LEU A 38 -8.69 -10.24 -0.37
C LEU A 38 -9.35 -10.62 -1.70
N TYR A 39 -8.64 -11.35 -2.55
CA TYR A 39 -8.99 -11.50 -3.97
C TYR A 39 -9.35 -12.93 -4.36
N GLY A 40 -9.06 -13.93 -3.51
CA GLY A 40 -9.30 -15.34 -3.80
C GLY A 40 -8.33 -15.93 -4.84
N THR A 41 -7.28 -15.20 -5.20
CA THR A 41 -6.35 -15.52 -6.29
C THR A 41 -5.00 -16.03 -5.77
N PHE A 42 -4.26 -16.68 -6.66
CA PHE A 42 -2.88 -17.12 -6.46
C PHE A 42 -2.16 -17.07 -7.81
N PRO A 43 -0.86 -16.72 -7.85
CA PRO A 43 -0.10 -16.63 -9.09
C PRO A 43 0.14 -18.01 -9.68
N GLY A 44 -0.01 -18.13 -10.99
CA GLY A 44 0.23 -19.30 -11.81
C GLY A 44 1.41 -19.15 -12.77
N SER A 45 2.42 -18.37 -12.39
CA SER A 45 3.58 -17.98 -13.23
C SER A 45 3.21 -17.06 -14.40
N GLU A 46 2.22 -16.19 -14.24
CA GLU A 46 1.84 -15.21 -15.26
C GLU A 46 3.03 -14.33 -15.65
N LYS A 47 3.14 -14.02 -16.93
CA LYS A 47 4.26 -13.25 -17.47
C LYS A 47 4.01 -11.75 -17.32
N VAL A 48 4.82 -11.05 -16.54
CA VAL A 48 4.67 -9.61 -16.26
C VAL A 48 5.70 -8.81 -17.06
N GLY A 49 5.22 -7.99 -18.00
CA GLY A 49 6.04 -7.03 -18.73
C GLY A 49 6.09 -5.70 -18.00
N ILE A 50 7.27 -5.30 -17.52
CA ILE A 50 7.50 -4.04 -16.82
C ILE A 50 8.01 -3.01 -17.82
N VAL A 51 7.23 -1.96 -18.05
CA VAL A 51 7.55 -0.93 -19.05
C VAL A 51 7.97 0.35 -18.34
N PRO A 52 9.24 0.79 -18.46
CA PRO A 52 9.65 2.08 -17.93
C PRO A 52 9.07 3.23 -18.78
N VAL A 53 8.72 4.33 -18.12
CA VAL A 53 7.97 5.45 -18.71
C VAL A 53 8.73 6.76 -18.46
N THR A 54 8.75 7.63 -19.46
CA THR A 54 9.49 8.91 -19.43
C THR A 54 8.62 10.14 -19.23
N SER A 55 7.30 10.00 -19.28
CA SER A 55 6.36 11.11 -19.08
C SER A 55 6.52 11.74 -17.69
N GLY A 56 6.24 13.05 -17.57
CA GLY A 56 6.27 13.74 -16.29
C GLY A 56 7.70 13.96 -15.78
N ASN A 57 7.98 13.55 -14.54
CA ASN A 57 9.33 13.62 -13.96
C ASN A 57 10.28 12.54 -14.50
N GLY A 58 9.80 11.67 -15.39
CA GLY A 58 10.61 10.68 -16.08
C GLY A 58 10.94 9.45 -15.23
N ILE A 59 12.02 8.77 -15.62
CA ILE A 59 12.40 7.50 -15.01
C ILE A 59 12.95 7.73 -13.60
N ILE A 60 12.30 7.15 -12.60
CA ILE A 60 12.81 7.06 -11.23
C ILE A 60 13.85 5.92 -11.19
N GLY A 61 15.08 6.25 -10.80
CA GLY A 61 16.14 5.27 -10.61
C GLY A 61 15.71 4.14 -9.66
N ASN A 62 16.13 2.92 -9.95
CA ASN A 62 15.75 1.67 -9.27
C ASN A 62 14.27 1.24 -9.41
N PHE A 63 13.36 2.04 -9.97
CA PHE A 63 11.93 1.70 -9.98
C PHE A 63 11.62 0.39 -10.74
N SER A 64 11.98 0.29 -12.01
CA SER A 64 11.72 -0.92 -12.82
C SER A 64 12.46 -2.15 -12.30
N ALA A 65 13.71 -1.99 -11.85
CA ALA A 65 14.50 -3.06 -11.24
C ALA A 65 13.86 -3.57 -9.93
N SER A 66 13.34 -2.66 -9.10
CA SER A 66 12.62 -3.01 -7.88
C SER A 66 11.32 -3.74 -8.18
N LEU A 67 10.54 -3.27 -9.17
CA LEU A 67 9.33 -3.98 -9.61
C LEU A 67 9.65 -5.41 -10.05
N ASN A 68 10.74 -5.60 -10.81
CA ASN A 68 11.17 -6.92 -11.25
C ASN A 68 11.55 -7.84 -10.07
N ALA A 69 12.22 -7.31 -9.05
CA ALA A 69 12.52 -8.06 -7.83
C ALA A 69 11.25 -8.43 -7.05
N ILE A 70 10.31 -7.49 -6.90
CA ILE A 70 9.02 -7.68 -6.23
C ILE A 70 8.20 -8.77 -6.93
N THR A 71 8.04 -8.69 -8.25
CA THR A 71 7.26 -9.68 -9.02
C THR A 71 7.87 -11.07 -8.90
N GLN A 72 9.19 -11.19 -8.99
CA GLN A 72 9.90 -12.47 -8.80
C GLN A 72 9.72 -13.02 -7.38
N TYR A 73 9.79 -12.17 -6.35
CA TYR A 73 9.55 -12.57 -4.95
C TYR A 73 8.17 -13.23 -4.77
N PHE A 74 7.15 -12.70 -5.47
CA PHE A 74 5.80 -13.22 -5.40
C PHE A 74 5.50 -14.38 -6.36
N GLY A 75 6.45 -14.81 -7.18
CA GLY A 75 6.35 -15.99 -8.04
C GLY A 75 5.84 -15.72 -9.47
N PHE A 76 5.89 -14.47 -9.92
CA PHE A 76 5.59 -14.11 -11.31
C PHE A 76 6.83 -14.24 -12.20
N GLU A 77 6.62 -14.52 -13.48
CA GLU A 77 7.68 -14.46 -14.50
C GLU A 77 7.78 -13.03 -15.04
N SER A 78 8.70 -12.22 -14.54
CA SER A 78 8.81 -10.82 -14.95
C SER A 78 10.04 -10.50 -15.77
N PHE A 79 9.91 -9.48 -16.62
CA PHE A 79 11.02 -8.87 -17.35
C PHE A 79 10.78 -7.36 -17.50
N VAL A 80 11.87 -6.59 -17.58
CA VAL A 80 11.83 -5.16 -17.89
C VAL A 80 12.12 -4.99 -19.37
N THR A 81 11.38 -4.13 -20.05
CA THR A 81 11.63 -3.84 -21.47
C THR A 81 12.86 -2.97 -21.66
N ASP A 82 13.59 -3.20 -22.74
CA ASP A 82 14.74 -2.36 -23.12
C ASP A 82 14.24 -0.98 -23.58
N MET A 83 13.12 -0.96 -24.32
CA MET A 83 12.48 0.26 -24.79
C MET A 83 11.54 0.85 -23.75
N LEU A 84 11.27 2.15 -23.91
CA LEU A 84 10.46 2.96 -22.99
C LEU A 84 9.11 3.28 -23.62
N ASP A 85 8.16 3.70 -22.79
CA ASP A 85 6.87 4.26 -23.21
C ASP A 85 6.10 3.33 -24.17
N VAL A 86 5.54 3.85 -25.26
CA VAL A 86 4.76 3.07 -26.23
C VAL A 86 5.62 2.01 -26.93
N SER A 87 6.91 2.28 -27.18
CA SER A 87 7.82 1.31 -27.77
C SER A 87 8.12 0.16 -26.80
N GLY A 88 8.27 0.46 -25.52
CA GLY A 88 8.38 -0.54 -24.45
C GLY A 88 7.10 -1.35 -24.29
N TYR A 89 5.93 -0.70 -24.34
CA TYR A 89 4.65 -1.41 -24.34
C TYR A 89 4.56 -2.42 -25.49
N TYR A 90 4.93 -2.01 -26.70
CA TYR A 90 4.98 -2.90 -27.86
C TYR A 90 5.94 -4.08 -27.63
N GLU A 91 7.13 -3.81 -27.09
CA GLU A 91 8.12 -4.84 -26.75
C GLU A 91 7.57 -5.86 -25.72
N ALA A 92 6.93 -5.38 -24.65
CA ALA A 92 6.34 -6.23 -23.62
C ALA A 92 5.29 -7.19 -24.22
N VAL A 93 4.36 -6.67 -25.01
CA VAL A 93 3.31 -7.47 -25.66
C VAL A 93 3.93 -8.46 -26.65
N ARG A 94 4.88 -8.01 -27.49
CA ARG A 94 5.58 -8.87 -28.45
C ARG A 94 6.32 -10.03 -27.77
N ASN A 95 6.90 -9.77 -26.59
CA ASN A 95 7.60 -10.77 -25.79
C ASN A 95 6.66 -11.64 -24.94
N GLY A 96 5.35 -11.52 -25.13
CA GLY A 96 4.34 -12.40 -24.53
C GLY A 96 3.94 -12.03 -23.11
N ALA A 97 4.09 -10.76 -22.70
CA ALA A 97 3.54 -10.31 -21.42
C ALA A 97 2.03 -10.57 -21.35
N GLU A 98 1.58 -11.15 -20.25
CA GLU A 98 0.17 -11.36 -19.91
C GLU A 98 -0.35 -10.22 -19.04
N ILE A 99 0.52 -9.66 -18.20
CA ILE A 99 0.22 -8.48 -17.38
C ILE A 99 1.22 -7.38 -17.73
N ILE A 100 0.71 -6.18 -18.02
CA ILE A 100 1.53 -4.97 -18.18
C ILE A 100 1.59 -4.22 -16.86
N LEU A 101 2.78 -3.88 -16.41
CA LEU A 101 3.03 -3.11 -15.20
C LEU A 101 3.83 -1.85 -15.57
N MET A 102 3.24 -0.67 -15.40
CA MET A 102 3.85 0.60 -15.82
C MET A 102 3.27 1.79 -15.05
N ALA A 103 4.04 2.86 -14.91
CA ALA A 103 3.65 4.03 -14.13
C ALA A 103 4.07 5.35 -14.77
N ASP A 104 3.17 6.33 -14.78
CA ASP A 104 3.53 7.75 -14.85
C ASP A 104 3.43 8.40 -13.46
N ASP A 105 3.64 9.71 -13.38
CA ASP A 105 3.58 10.49 -12.12
C ASP A 105 2.23 10.38 -11.38
N TYR A 106 1.14 10.07 -12.09
CA TYR A 106 -0.23 10.14 -11.56
C TYR A 106 -0.87 8.78 -11.37
N THR A 107 -0.51 7.83 -12.24
CA THR A 107 -1.12 6.51 -12.36
C THR A 107 -0.04 5.45 -12.48
N PHE A 108 0.03 4.58 -11.48
CA PHE A 108 0.71 3.30 -11.55
C PHE A 108 -0.34 2.21 -11.72
N LEU A 109 -0.27 1.44 -12.81
CA LEU A 109 -1.28 0.45 -13.20
C LEU A 109 -0.70 -0.95 -13.41
N ALA A 110 -1.56 -1.95 -13.20
CA ALA A 110 -1.37 -3.31 -13.68
C ALA A 110 -2.56 -3.66 -14.60
N HIS A 111 -2.31 -4.15 -15.81
CA HIS A 111 -3.34 -4.53 -16.78
C HIS A 111 -3.13 -5.97 -17.24
N ASN A 112 -4.06 -6.86 -16.88
CA ASN A 112 -4.04 -8.24 -17.33
C ASN A 112 -4.73 -8.37 -18.70
N LEU A 113 -3.93 -8.63 -19.74
CA LEU A 113 -4.34 -8.72 -21.13
C LEU A 113 -5.19 -9.97 -21.42
N LYS A 114 -5.16 -10.99 -20.55
CA LYS A 114 -5.94 -12.23 -20.73
C LYS A 114 -7.40 -12.06 -20.34
N ASN A 115 -7.66 -11.33 -19.26
CA ASN A 115 -9.01 -11.18 -18.69
C ASN A 115 -9.55 -9.73 -18.73
N GLY A 116 -8.73 -8.76 -19.14
CA GLY A 116 -9.09 -7.34 -19.26
C GLY A 116 -9.19 -6.59 -17.92
N LYS A 117 -8.87 -7.23 -16.79
CA LYS A 117 -8.86 -6.55 -15.49
C LYS A 117 -7.69 -5.57 -15.41
N MET A 118 -7.95 -4.43 -14.78
CA MET A 118 -6.94 -3.39 -14.57
C MET A 118 -7.01 -2.87 -13.13
N ALA A 119 -5.85 -2.70 -12.51
CA ALA A 119 -5.69 -2.18 -11.17
C ALA A 119 -4.99 -0.83 -11.19
N ASN A 120 -5.38 0.05 -10.26
CA ASN A 120 -4.67 1.28 -9.94
C ASN A 120 -3.99 1.13 -8.58
N ASN A 121 -2.73 1.53 -8.49
CA ASN A 121 -1.93 1.44 -7.28
C ASN A 121 -2.56 2.10 -6.05
N GLN A 122 -3.20 3.26 -6.22
CA GLN A 122 -3.70 4.07 -5.11
C GLN A 122 -4.76 3.32 -4.28
N PRO A 123 -5.88 2.82 -4.86
CA PRO A 123 -6.83 2.00 -4.12
C PRO A 123 -6.26 0.65 -3.69
N CYS A 124 -5.47 -0.04 -4.52
CA CYS A 124 -4.90 -1.35 -4.17
C CYS A 124 -3.99 -1.27 -2.93
N THR A 125 -3.16 -0.22 -2.85
CA THR A 125 -2.31 0.07 -1.68
C THR A 125 -3.17 0.40 -0.46
N GLY A 126 -4.17 1.27 -0.61
CA GLY A 126 -5.04 1.64 0.52
C GLY A 126 -5.77 0.43 1.11
N ILE A 127 -6.32 -0.42 0.25
CA ILE A 127 -7.06 -1.63 0.65
C ILE A 127 -6.16 -2.63 1.38
N ILE A 128 -4.97 -2.94 0.84
CA ILE A 128 -4.12 -3.98 1.45
C ILE A 128 -3.54 -3.55 2.80
N TYR A 129 -3.09 -2.30 2.96
CA TYR A 129 -2.60 -1.81 4.27
C TYR A 129 -3.74 -1.75 5.29
N ALA A 130 -4.91 -1.30 4.88
CA ALA A 130 -6.10 -1.34 5.71
C ALA A 130 -6.52 -2.78 6.09
N GLU A 131 -6.42 -3.74 5.16
CA GLU A 131 -6.68 -5.15 5.43
C GLU A 131 -5.68 -5.72 6.45
N ILE A 132 -4.39 -5.45 6.28
CA ILE A 132 -3.33 -5.86 7.22
C ILE A 132 -3.62 -5.31 8.61
N ALA A 133 -3.92 -4.01 8.72
CA ALA A 133 -4.27 -3.37 9.99
C ALA A 133 -5.50 -4.04 10.64
N SER A 134 -6.54 -4.31 9.85
CA SER A 134 -7.80 -4.92 10.31
C SER A 134 -7.63 -6.34 10.86
N ARG A 135 -6.55 -7.04 10.49
CA ARG A 135 -6.26 -8.42 10.87
C ARG A 135 -5.34 -8.53 12.08
N TYR A 136 -5.09 -7.43 12.80
CA TYR A 136 -4.22 -7.47 13.96
C TYR A 136 -4.72 -8.47 15.01
N LEU A 137 -3.98 -9.56 15.20
CA LEU A 137 -4.41 -10.70 16.03
C LEU A 137 -4.60 -10.35 17.51
N LYS A 138 -3.89 -9.34 18.01
CA LYS A 138 -3.97 -8.89 19.40
C LYS A 138 -4.88 -7.67 19.58
N ALA A 139 -5.64 -7.29 18.55
CA ALA A 139 -6.59 -6.20 18.68
C ALA A 139 -7.67 -6.54 19.71
N ASP A 140 -7.87 -5.63 20.66
CA ASP A 140 -8.91 -5.66 21.68
C ASP A 140 -10.16 -4.87 21.27
N SER A 141 -10.12 -4.22 20.10
CA SER A 141 -11.13 -3.28 19.65
C SER A 141 -11.36 -3.34 18.13
N LYS A 142 -12.58 -3.01 17.71
CA LYS A 142 -12.91 -2.69 16.31
C LYS A 142 -12.73 -1.20 15.97
N ASN A 143 -12.22 -0.40 16.90
CA ASN A 143 -11.90 0.99 16.63
C ASN A 143 -10.60 1.06 15.82
N VAL A 144 -10.64 1.76 14.68
CA VAL A 144 -9.47 2.02 13.85
C VAL A 144 -9.35 3.51 13.60
N LEU A 145 -8.14 4.05 13.73
CA LEU A 145 -7.82 5.41 13.34
C LEU A 145 -7.26 5.41 11.92
N VAL A 146 -7.79 6.26 11.05
CA VAL A 146 -7.29 6.52 9.69
C VAL A 146 -6.79 7.96 9.63
N VAL A 147 -5.50 8.13 9.35
CA VAL A 147 -4.85 9.45 9.19
C VAL A 147 -4.44 9.63 7.73
N GLY A 148 -4.98 10.66 7.10
CA GLY A 148 -4.90 10.85 5.65
C GLY A 148 -6.04 10.16 4.92
N LEU A 149 -6.85 10.94 4.21
CA LEU A 149 -8.07 10.54 3.50
C LEU A 149 -8.00 10.93 2.01
N GLY A 150 -6.78 10.97 1.46
CA GLY A 150 -6.50 11.20 0.04
C GLY A 150 -6.71 9.94 -0.83
N LYS A 151 -5.96 9.86 -1.94
CA LYS A 151 -6.12 8.82 -2.97
C LYS A 151 -5.91 7.38 -2.46
N VAL A 152 -5.08 7.20 -1.43
CA VAL A 152 -4.78 5.90 -0.79
C VAL A 152 -5.61 5.72 0.49
N GLY A 153 -5.68 6.76 1.33
CA GLY A 153 -6.39 6.71 2.61
C GLY A 153 -7.89 6.51 2.49
N PHE A 154 -8.55 7.19 1.53
CA PHE A 154 -10.00 7.07 1.33
C PHE A 154 -10.46 5.64 0.98
N PRO A 155 -9.89 4.95 -0.02
CA PRO A 155 -10.28 3.56 -0.31
C PRO A 155 -9.94 2.60 0.84
N GLY A 156 -8.84 2.82 1.58
CA GLY A 156 -8.55 2.04 2.79
C GLY A 156 -9.58 2.23 3.91
N ALA A 157 -10.02 3.48 4.15
CA ALA A 157 -11.10 3.77 5.09
C ALA A 157 -12.43 3.11 4.64
N ALA A 158 -12.76 3.20 3.35
CA ALA A 158 -13.96 2.58 2.79
C ALA A 158 -13.96 1.05 2.98
N HIS A 159 -12.81 0.41 2.77
CA HIS A 159 -12.61 -1.02 3.00
C HIS A 159 -12.86 -1.41 4.47
N LEU A 160 -12.32 -0.63 5.42
CA LEU A 160 -12.53 -0.86 6.86
C LEU A 160 -14.01 -0.71 7.26
N VAL A 161 -14.70 0.30 6.73
CA VAL A 161 -16.15 0.49 6.93
C VAL A 161 -16.92 -0.73 6.40
N GLN A 162 -16.62 -1.18 5.18
CA GLN A 162 -17.27 -2.36 4.58
C GLN A 162 -17.06 -3.63 5.41
N LYS A 163 -15.91 -3.76 6.10
CA LYS A 163 -15.63 -4.86 7.04
C LYS A 163 -16.28 -4.69 8.42
N GLY A 164 -17.05 -3.63 8.65
CA GLY A 164 -17.77 -3.38 9.90
C GLY A 164 -16.88 -2.89 11.05
N PHE A 165 -15.76 -2.22 10.74
CA PHE A 165 -14.97 -1.52 11.75
C PHE A 165 -15.58 -0.17 12.11
N ARG A 166 -15.28 0.30 13.32
CA ARG A 166 -15.62 1.66 13.75
C ARG A 166 -14.48 2.59 13.37
N VAL A 167 -14.61 3.21 12.19
CA VAL A 167 -13.56 4.01 11.57
C VAL A 167 -13.60 5.45 12.07
N TYR A 168 -12.48 5.90 12.64
CA TYR A 168 -12.21 7.28 13.01
C TYR A 168 -11.29 7.89 11.97
N GLY A 169 -11.70 8.97 11.29
CA GLY A 169 -10.94 9.59 10.21
C GLY A 169 -10.40 10.96 10.60
N TYR A 170 -9.16 11.25 10.21
CA TYR A 170 -8.55 12.57 10.29
C TYR A 170 -7.83 12.90 8.98
N ASP A 171 -8.03 14.12 8.49
CA ASP A 171 -7.24 14.71 7.42
C ASP A 171 -7.12 16.22 7.71
N PRO A 172 -5.94 16.84 7.55
CA PRO A 172 -5.81 18.28 7.70
C PRO A 172 -6.60 19.08 6.65
N ASP A 173 -6.93 18.48 5.49
CA ASP A 173 -7.86 19.06 4.53
C ASP A 173 -9.30 18.72 4.92
N GLU A 174 -10.03 19.74 5.40
CA GLU A 174 -11.42 19.61 5.82
C GLU A 174 -12.32 19.07 4.70
N ASN A 175 -12.02 19.32 3.42
CA ASN A 175 -12.82 18.80 2.32
C ASN A 175 -12.70 17.27 2.20
N PHE A 176 -11.49 16.73 2.38
CA PHE A 176 -11.29 15.28 2.39
C PHE A 176 -11.96 14.62 3.59
N LEU A 177 -11.86 15.24 4.77
CA LEU A 177 -12.55 14.76 5.96
C LEU A 177 -14.07 14.78 5.79
N GLN A 178 -14.66 15.91 5.37
CA GLN A 178 -16.09 16.03 5.15
C GLN A 178 -16.61 15.07 4.08
N ARG A 179 -15.84 14.86 3.00
CA ARG A 179 -16.17 13.86 1.98
C ARG A 179 -16.19 12.45 2.57
N ALA A 180 -15.20 12.07 3.38
CA ALA A 180 -15.18 10.75 4.00
C ALA A 180 -16.35 10.57 4.98
N VAL A 181 -16.67 11.59 5.79
CA VAL A 181 -17.80 11.56 6.73
C VAL A 181 -19.12 11.36 5.97
N SER A 182 -19.36 12.17 4.93
CA SER A 182 -20.60 12.12 4.15
C SER A 182 -20.75 10.86 3.29
N SER A 183 -19.64 10.37 2.70
CA SER A 183 -19.68 9.25 1.75
C SER A 183 -19.55 7.88 2.43
N LEU A 184 -18.82 7.80 3.54
CA LEU A 184 -18.47 6.53 4.19
C LEU A 184 -19.00 6.41 5.62
N GLY A 185 -19.49 7.51 6.23
CA GLY A 185 -19.92 7.51 7.62
C GLY A 185 -18.78 7.37 8.63
N VAL A 186 -17.54 7.76 8.26
CA VAL A 186 -16.42 7.78 9.21
C VAL A 186 -16.70 8.78 10.34
N ILE A 187 -16.23 8.46 11.54
CA ILE A 187 -16.35 9.36 12.68
C ILE A 187 -15.20 10.36 12.60
N PRO A 188 -15.44 11.68 12.52
CA PRO A 188 -14.35 12.65 12.50
C PRO A 188 -13.58 12.59 13.82
N PHE A 189 -12.28 12.35 13.72
CA PHE A 189 -11.36 12.35 14.86
C PHE A 189 -10.97 13.80 15.19
N ASN A 190 -11.00 14.15 16.49
CA ASN A 190 -10.61 15.45 16.98
C ASN A 190 -9.25 15.32 17.72
N PRO A 191 -8.15 15.88 17.19
CA PRO A 191 -6.85 15.86 17.85
C PRO A 191 -6.83 16.49 19.24
N GLU A 192 -7.71 17.45 19.53
CA GLU A 192 -7.84 18.12 20.85
C GLU A 192 -8.51 17.22 21.91
N LYS A 193 -9.15 16.13 21.48
CA LYS A 193 -9.80 15.14 22.36
C LYS A 193 -9.34 13.74 21.98
N PRO A 194 -8.02 13.46 22.13
CA PRO A 194 -7.46 12.22 21.65
C PRO A 194 -7.96 11.03 22.47
N LYS A 195 -7.92 9.85 21.85
CA LYS A 195 -8.09 8.57 22.51
C LYS A 195 -7.09 7.58 21.93
N LYS A 196 -6.76 6.55 22.69
CA LYS A 196 -5.82 5.50 22.26
C LYS A 196 -6.46 4.53 21.25
N PHE A 197 -5.63 4.04 20.35
CA PHE A 197 -6.00 3.03 19.35
C PHE A 197 -4.95 1.92 19.31
N SER A 198 -5.42 0.68 19.26
CA SER A 198 -4.60 -0.51 18.98
C SER A 198 -4.42 -0.77 17.49
N ILE A 199 -5.25 -0.15 16.63
CA ILE A 199 -5.20 -0.25 15.16
C ILE A 199 -5.15 1.15 14.53
N ILE A 200 -4.08 1.43 13.79
CA ILE A 200 -3.88 2.70 13.08
C ILE A 200 -3.49 2.40 11.63
N PHE A 201 -4.20 3.05 10.69
CA PHE A 201 -3.86 3.11 9.28
C PHE A 201 -3.51 4.55 8.91
N GLU A 202 -2.36 4.78 8.31
CA GLU A 202 -1.89 6.13 7.97
C GLU A 202 -1.44 6.16 6.52
N ALA A 203 -1.83 7.18 5.75
CA ALA A 203 -1.48 7.28 4.34
C ALA A 203 -1.23 8.74 3.92
N THR A 204 -0.27 9.40 4.57
CA THR A 204 0.15 10.77 4.22
C THR A 204 1.60 10.82 3.71
N PRO A 205 1.99 11.88 2.99
CA PRO A 205 3.38 12.10 2.61
C PRO A 205 4.16 12.91 3.67
N CYS A 206 3.82 12.75 4.96
CA CYS A 206 4.34 13.59 6.04
C CYS A 206 4.86 12.74 7.21
N ALA A 207 5.99 13.14 7.79
CA ALA A 207 6.51 12.53 9.02
C ALA A 207 5.72 13.00 10.24
N ASN A 208 5.76 12.19 11.32
CA ASN A 208 5.26 12.52 12.65
C ASN A 208 3.77 12.94 12.67
N THR A 209 2.96 12.34 11.81
CA THR A 209 1.51 12.57 11.76
C THR A 209 0.75 11.80 12.83
N ILE A 210 1.37 10.79 13.47
CA ILE A 210 0.77 10.04 14.57
C ILE A 210 1.25 10.60 15.92
N PRO A 211 0.39 11.33 16.65
CA PRO A 211 0.77 11.92 17.93
C PRO A 211 0.76 10.89 19.07
N GLU A 212 1.62 11.08 20.06
CA GLU A 212 1.75 10.17 21.21
C GLU A 212 0.41 9.81 21.91
N PRO A 213 -0.54 10.75 22.15
CA PRO A 213 -1.78 10.46 22.86
C PRO A 213 -2.72 9.45 22.18
N VAL A 214 -2.51 9.14 20.89
CA VAL A 214 -3.32 8.12 20.18
C VAL A 214 -2.71 6.72 20.24
N LEU A 215 -1.47 6.58 20.69
CA LEU A 215 -0.77 5.30 20.74
C LEU A 215 -1.19 4.49 21.97
N SER A 216 -1.54 3.22 21.75
CA SER A 216 -1.53 2.20 22.80
C SER A 216 -0.24 1.39 22.72
N GLU A 217 0.14 0.76 23.84
CA GLU A 217 1.19 -0.23 23.87
C GLU A 217 0.88 -1.37 22.87
N ASN A 218 1.90 -1.82 22.15
CA ASN A 218 1.81 -2.84 21.10
C ASN A 218 0.78 -2.54 20.00
N CYS A 219 0.39 -1.29 19.74
CA CYS A 219 -0.51 -0.99 18.63
C CYS A 219 0.11 -1.37 17.28
N VAL A 220 -0.74 -1.67 16.29
CA VAL A 220 -0.32 -1.78 14.89
C VAL A 220 -0.42 -0.41 14.22
N LEU A 221 0.65 -0.02 13.51
CA LEU A 221 0.65 1.10 12.59
C LEU A 221 0.94 0.55 11.19
N SER A 222 -0.07 0.53 10.34
CA SER A 222 0.07 0.15 8.93
C SER A 222 0.09 1.41 8.08
N THR A 223 1.21 1.69 7.41
CA THR A 223 1.40 2.92 6.64
C THR A 223 2.21 2.71 5.36
N PRO A 224 1.64 3.04 4.18
CA PRO A 224 2.41 3.25 2.95
C PRO A 224 2.97 4.68 2.84
N GLY A 225 2.75 5.54 3.83
CA GLY A 225 3.20 6.93 3.84
C GLY A 225 4.73 7.02 3.90
N ILE A 226 5.28 7.97 3.12
CA ILE A 226 6.72 8.26 3.09
C ILE A 226 6.88 9.77 3.24
N PRO A 227 7.71 10.26 4.19
CA PRO A 227 8.50 9.49 5.18
C PRO A 227 7.63 8.89 6.30
N CYS A 228 8.25 8.10 7.20
CA CYS A 228 7.55 7.37 8.28
C CYS A 228 6.70 8.29 9.17
N ALA A 229 5.46 7.87 9.41
CA ALA A 229 4.43 8.62 10.15
C ALA A 229 4.68 8.77 11.67
N ILE A 230 5.63 8.00 12.23
CA ILE A 230 5.97 7.98 13.65
C ILE A 230 7.50 8.11 13.83
N SER A 231 7.92 8.82 14.89
CA SER A 231 9.32 8.89 15.26
C SER A 231 9.82 7.56 15.84
N GLU A 232 11.12 7.29 15.71
CA GLU A 232 11.73 6.07 16.27
C GLU A 232 11.64 6.02 17.81
N GLU A 233 11.65 7.18 18.46
CA GLU A 233 11.44 7.31 19.91
C GLU A 233 10.06 6.78 20.31
N LEU A 234 8.98 7.24 19.66
CA LEU A 234 7.63 6.80 19.97
C LEU A 234 7.39 5.36 19.54
N ARG A 235 7.95 4.94 18.41
CA ARG A 235 7.90 3.54 17.96
C ARG A 235 8.47 2.60 19.02
N THR A 236 9.64 2.93 19.57
CA THR A 236 10.31 2.14 20.60
C THR A 236 9.56 2.19 21.92
N LYS A 237 9.15 3.39 22.35
CA LYS A 237 8.45 3.61 23.63
C LYS A 237 7.15 2.82 23.77
N TYR A 238 6.44 2.59 22.66
CA TYR A 238 5.15 1.91 22.63
C TYR A 238 5.19 0.50 22.02
N ASP A 239 6.38 0.01 21.64
CA ASP A 239 6.56 -1.27 20.91
C ASP A 239 5.62 -1.41 19.69
N VAL A 240 5.56 -0.33 18.89
CA VAL A 240 4.64 -0.23 17.75
C VAL A 240 4.98 -1.28 16.70
N GLN A 241 3.99 -2.09 16.34
CA GLN A 241 4.09 -3.06 15.26
C GLN A 241 3.94 -2.33 13.91
N LEU A 242 5.05 -1.80 13.40
CA LEU A 242 5.09 -1.01 12.17
C LEU A 242 5.08 -1.89 10.91
N VAL A 243 4.05 -1.75 10.08
CA VAL A 243 4.01 -2.26 8.71
C VAL A 243 4.20 -1.08 7.76
N ALA A 244 5.42 -0.92 7.24
CA ALA A 244 5.77 0.12 6.28
C ALA A 244 6.77 -0.43 5.26
N GLU A 245 6.47 -0.23 3.98
CA GLU A 245 7.28 -0.70 2.85
C GLU A 245 6.91 0.16 1.63
N PRO A 246 7.87 0.60 0.80
CA PRO A 246 7.64 1.69 -0.15
C PRO A 246 6.90 1.33 -1.44
N LEU A 247 6.87 0.06 -1.87
CA LEU A 247 6.37 -0.28 -3.22
C LEU A 247 5.77 -1.69 -3.36
N GLY A 248 6.43 -2.69 -2.79
CA GLY A 248 6.10 -4.11 -2.94
C GLY A 248 4.71 -4.52 -2.47
N ILE A 249 4.27 -4.11 -1.29
CA ILE A 249 2.94 -4.46 -0.74
C ILE A 249 1.83 -3.90 -1.63
N GLY A 250 1.95 -2.65 -2.07
CA GLY A 250 1.00 -2.04 -3.02
C GLY A 250 0.98 -2.77 -4.36
N THR A 251 2.17 -3.05 -4.91
CA THR A 251 2.34 -3.73 -6.21
C THR A 251 1.71 -5.12 -6.21
N VAL A 252 1.94 -5.93 -5.17
CA VAL A 252 1.38 -7.29 -5.13
C VAL A 252 -0.15 -7.26 -4.96
N SER A 253 -0.70 -6.27 -4.25
CA SER A 253 -2.15 -6.05 -4.20
C SER A 253 -2.72 -5.78 -5.60
N MET A 254 -2.04 -4.96 -6.41
CA MET A 254 -2.44 -4.73 -7.81
C MET A 254 -2.44 -6.02 -8.62
N LEU A 255 -1.34 -6.78 -8.57
CA LEU A 255 -1.17 -8.00 -9.35
C LEU A 255 -2.23 -9.04 -8.99
N TYR A 256 -2.43 -9.35 -7.71
CA TYR A 256 -3.42 -10.35 -7.29
C TYR A 256 -4.85 -9.93 -7.58
N SER A 257 -5.15 -8.62 -7.60
CA SER A 257 -6.49 -8.13 -7.94
C SER A 257 -6.87 -8.28 -9.42
N VAL A 258 -5.86 -8.42 -10.30
CA VAL A 258 -6.06 -8.61 -11.75
C VAL A 258 -5.91 -10.06 -12.21
N LEU A 259 -5.61 -10.99 -11.31
CA LEU A 259 -5.65 -12.44 -11.59
C LEU A 259 -7.10 -12.92 -11.81
#